data_AF-A0A258F1Z7-F1
#
_entry.id   AF-A0A258F1Z7-F1
#
_cell.length_a   1.000
_cell.length_b   1.000
_cell.length_c   1.000
_cell.angle_alpha   90.00
_cell.angle_beta   90.00
_cell.angle_gamma   90.00
#
_symmetry.space_group_name_H-M   'P 1'
#
loop_
_entity.id
_entity.type
_entity.pdbx_description
1 polymer ?
#
loop_
_entity_poly.entity_id
_entity_poly.type
_entity_poly.pdbx_seq_one_letter_code
_entity_poly.pdbx_strand_id
1 'polypeptide(L)'
;MENLKVVQLDFGFEVKSISALEEVIKQPTKDKNDFVFDFMDCLVSPIIVFKSAWQDTIPKDILGRIKISRLICSMTHEKMASLTETLAYIMPRTYEAPMPSEWVIIYTWLGLQYAIQSKNNGQLEAMTEIAPKELSDYEKGLLNNLRQWIYDKRRKALKDILKRNKISKSDGILDIQENLF
;
A
#
# COMPACT_ATOMS: atom_id res chain seq x y z
N MET A 1 -1.96 40.96 -14.29
CA MET A 1 -2.21 39.52 -14.04
C MET A 1 -2.54 38.90 -15.38
N GLU A 2 -1.67 38.04 -15.88
CA GLU A 2 -1.85 37.39 -17.19
C GLU A 2 -2.96 36.34 -17.10
N ASN A 3 -3.96 36.46 -17.98
CA ASN A 3 -5.03 35.47 -18.11
C ASN A 3 -4.45 34.19 -18.69
N LEU A 4 -4.43 33.12 -17.88
CA LEU A 4 -4.14 31.76 -18.34
C LEU A 4 -5.17 31.36 -19.40
N LYS A 5 -4.74 31.25 -20.66
CA LYS A 5 -5.55 30.69 -21.76
C LYS A 5 -5.74 29.20 -21.52
N VAL A 6 -6.88 28.83 -20.93
CA VAL A 6 -7.31 27.43 -20.88
C VAL A 6 -7.98 27.11 -22.21
N VAL A 7 -7.46 26.14 -22.95
CA VAL A 7 -8.06 25.65 -24.19
C VAL A 7 -8.98 24.49 -23.81
N GLN A 8 -10.29 24.70 -23.96
CA GLN A 8 -11.29 23.66 -23.79
C GLN A 8 -11.25 22.74 -25.01
N LEU A 9 -10.89 21.47 -24.82
CA LEU A 9 -10.96 20.45 -25.86
C LEU A 9 -12.40 19.99 -25.98
N ASP A 10 -13.12 20.50 -26.99
CA ASP A 10 -14.48 20.05 -27.31
C ASP A 10 -14.41 18.76 -28.11
N PHE A 11 -14.76 17.64 -27.48
CA PHE A 11 -14.76 16.30 -28.09
C PHE A 11 -15.98 16.03 -29.01
N GLY A 12 -16.71 17.06 -29.45
CA GLY A 12 -17.81 16.89 -30.41
C GLY A 12 -19.10 16.27 -29.84
N PHE A 13 -19.27 16.27 -28.53
CA PHE A 13 -20.54 15.91 -27.87
C PHE A 13 -20.99 17.08 -26.97
N GLU A 14 -22.28 17.43 -27.03
CA GLU A 14 -22.89 18.42 -26.15
C GLU A 14 -22.88 17.90 -24.71
N VAL A 15 -21.85 18.28 -23.94
CA VAL A 15 -21.84 18.07 -22.50
C VAL A 15 -22.73 19.13 -21.86
N LYS A 16 -23.94 18.76 -21.46
CA LYS A 16 -24.78 19.62 -20.62
C LYS A 16 -23.98 19.99 -19.36
N SER A 17 -23.84 21.29 -19.10
CA SER A 17 -23.09 21.79 -17.95
C SER A 17 -23.66 21.21 -16.65
N ILE A 18 -22.78 20.74 -15.77
CA ILE A 18 -23.11 20.07 -14.49
C ILE A 18 -23.92 20.98 -13.55
N SER A 19 -24.03 22.28 -13.85
CA SER A 19 -24.79 23.29 -13.10
C SER A 19 -26.30 23.03 -12.98
N ALA A 20 -26.87 22.04 -13.66
CA ALA A 20 -28.29 21.70 -13.58
C ALA A 20 -28.62 20.48 -12.70
N LEU A 21 -27.64 19.87 -12.05
CA LEU A 21 -27.86 18.80 -11.07
C LEU A 21 -27.42 19.29 -9.68
N GLU A 22 -28.25 20.14 -9.06
CA GLU A 22 -28.37 20.12 -7.60
C GLU A 22 -29.06 18.80 -7.21
N GLU A 23 -28.36 17.68 -7.45
CA GLU A 23 -28.74 16.44 -6.82
C GLU A 23 -28.41 16.58 -5.34
N VAL A 24 -29.49 16.65 -4.54
CA VAL A 24 -29.53 16.29 -3.13
C VAL A 24 -28.40 15.29 -2.86
N ILE A 25 -27.39 15.71 -2.10
CA ILE A 25 -26.25 14.88 -1.71
C ILE A 25 -26.82 13.75 -0.84
N LYS A 26 -27.32 12.69 -1.48
CA LYS A 26 -27.75 11.48 -0.82
C LYS A 26 -26.50 10.88 -0.22
N GLN A 27 -26.53 10.63 1.08
CA GLN A 27 -25.42 9.96 1.75
C GLN A 27 -25.10 8.68 0.96
N PRO A 28 -23.83 8.46 0.58
CA PRO A 28 -23.44 7.26 -0.12
C PRO A 28 -23.91 6.02 0.65
N THR A 29 -24.49 5.06 -0.07
CA THR A 29 -24.84 3.75 0.47
C THR A 29 -23.61 3.15 1.15
N LYS A 30 -23.81 2.36 2.21
CA LYS A 30 -22.72 1.75 3.00
C LYS A 30 -21.66 1.08 2.10
N ASP A 31 -22.11 0.38 1.06
CA ASP A 31 -21.23 -0.31 0.10
C ASP A 31 -20.33 0.65 -0.71
N LYS A 32 -20.82 1.84 -1.07
CA LYS A 32 -20.00 2.86 -1.77
C LYS A 32 -18.94 3.45 -0.84
N ASN A 33 -19.25 3.63 0.44
CA ASN A 33 -18.28 4.09 1.44
C ASN A 33 -17.18 3.04 1.68
N ASP A 34 -17.55 1.77 1.72
CA ASP A 34 -16.60 0.67 1.91
C ASP A 34 -15.64 0.55 0.71
N PHE A 35 -16.15 0.69 -0.52
CA PHE A 35 -15.30 0.73 -1.72
C PHE A 35 -14.30 1.90 -1.70
N VAL A 36 -14.75 3.13 -1.41
CA VAL A 36 -13.86 4.30 -1.34
C VAL A 36 -12.80 4.09 -0.26
N PHE A 37 -13.17 3.51 0.89
CA PHE A 37 -12.23 3.23 1.96
C PHE A 37 -11.21 2.12 1.59
N ASP A 38 -11.63 1.06 0.91
CA ASP A 38 -10.74 0.03 0.34
C ASP A 38 -9.75 0.62 -0.66
N PHE A 39 -10.23 1.50 -1.54
CA PHE A 39 -9.39 2.17 -2.52
C PHE A 39 -8.38 3.14 -1.86
N MET A 40 -8.84 3.96 -0.91
CA MET A 40 -7.97 4.83 -0.12
C MET A 40 -6.93 4.05 0.67
N ASP A 41 -7.29 2.88 1.20
CA ASP A 41 -6.35 2.01 1.91
C ASP A 41 -5.20 1.53 1.02
N CYS A 42 -5.48 1.23 -0.24
CA CYS A 42 -4.43 0.81 -1.16
C CYS A 42 -3.43 1.94 -1.46
N LEU A 43 -3.93 3.16 -1.64
CA LEU A 43 -3.14 4.28 -2.16
C LEU A 43 -2.47 5.15 -1.08
N VAL A 44 -3.19 5.42 0.01
CA VAL A 44 -2.86 6.47 0.99
C VAL A 44 -2.44 5.88 2.33
N SER A 45 -2.79 4.62 2.63
CA SER A 45 -2.37 4.03 3.91
C SER A 45 -0.85 4.03 4.05
N PRO A 46 -0.35 4.34 5.26
CA PRO A 46 1.08 4.33 5.51
C PRO A 46 1.67 2.95 5.24
N ILE A 47 2.93 2.91 4.82
CA ILE A 47 3.68 1.67 4.67
C ILE A 47 4.22 1.30 6.05
N ILE A 48 3.81 0.16 6.58
CA ILE A 48 4.27 -0.32 7.87
C ILE A 48 5.57 -1.08 7.67
N VAL A 49 6.62 -0.64 8.35
CA VAL A 49 7.95 -1.24 8.31
C VAL A 49 8.38 -1.61 9.72
N PHE A 50 9.20 -2.66 9.87
CA PHE A 50 9.78 -3.01 11.16
C PHE A 50 10.61 -1.85 11.73
N LYS A 51 10.46 -1.58 13.03
CA LYS A 51 11.16 -0.48 13.72
C LYS A 51 12.60 -0.88 14.03
N SER A 52 13.54 -0.51 13.16
CA SER A 52 14.98 -0.70 13.39
C SER A 52 15.80 0.43 12.78
N ALA A 53 17.11 0.46 13.05
CA ALA A 53 18.06 1.38 12.43
C ALA A 53 18.24 1.12 10.91
N TRP A 54 17.69 0.01 10.39
CA TRP A 54 17.83 -0.44 9.01
C TRP A 54 16.59 -0.14 8.16
N GLN A 55 15.74 0.79 8.57
CA GLN A 55 14.56 1.17 7.77
C GLN A 55 14.95 1.79 6.43
N ASP A 56 16.02 2.59 6.42
CA ASP A 56 16.47 3.31 5.22
C ASP A 56 17.17 2.39 4.20
N THR A 57 17.48 1.15 4.58
CA THR A 57 18.11 0.19 3.65
C THR A 57 17.11 -0.51 2.74
N ILE A 58 15.80 -0.29 2.90
CA ILE A 58 14.80 -0.87 2.00
C ILE A 58 14.95 -0.22 0.61
N PRO A 59 15.12 -1.02 -0.46
CA PRO A 59 15.19 -0.51 -1.82
C PRO A 59 13.96 0.31 -2.20
N LYS A 60 14.19 1.48 -2.80
CA LYS A 60 13.12 2.38 -3.28
C LYS A 60 12.18 1.72 -4.29
N ASP A 61 12.68 0.79 -5.10
CA ASP A 61 11.87 0.02 -6.05
C ASP A 61 10.80 -0.84 -5.34
N ILE A 62 11.16 -1.48 -4.21
CA ILE A 62 10.22 -2.26 -3.40
C ILE A 62 9.13 -1.33 -2.84
N LEU A 63 9.53 -0.21 -2.23
CA LEU A 63 8.59 0.77 -1.66
C LEU A 63 7.64 1.35 -2.73
N GLY A 64 8.15 1.66 -3.92
CA GLY A 64 7.37 2.16 -5.04
C GLY A 64 6.30 1.17 -5.53
N ARG A 65 6.60 -0.13 -5.50
CA ARG A 65 5.69 -1.20 -5.97
C ARG A 65 4.60 -1.57 -4.97
N ILE A 66 4.75 -1.24 -3.69
CA ILE A 66 3.78 -1.62 -2.65
C ILE A 66 2.36 -1.16 -3.01
N LYS A 67 2.18 0.07 -3.50
CA LYS A 67 0.85 0.60 -3.86
C LYS A 67 0.14 -0.25 -4.92
N ILE A 68 0.87 -0.60 -5.99
CA ILE A 68 0.35 -1.46 -7.06
C ILE A 68 0.06 -2.86 -6.53
N SER A 69 0.97 -3.40 -5.72
CA SER A 69 0.84 -4.69 -5.07
C SER A 69 -0.42 -4.77 -4.17
N ARG A 70 -0.73 -3.70 -3.43
CA ARG A 70 -1.97 -3.58 -2.64
C ARG A 70 -3.22 -3.56 -3.51
N LEU A 71 -3.20 -2.83 -4.63
CA LEU A 71 -4.32 -2.80 -5.59
C LEU A 71 -4.60 -4.20 -6.16
N ILE A 72 -3.56 -4.94 -6.53
CA ILE A 72 -3.69 -6.32 -7.02
C ILE A 72 -4.34 -7.21 -5.95
N CYS A 73 -3.88 -7.15 -4.70
CA CYS A 73 -4.51 -7.89 -3.59
C CYS A 73 -5.98 -7.47 -3.35
N SER A 74 -6.30 -6.19 -3.52
CA SER A 74 -7.68 -5.72 -3.40
C SER A 74 -8.57 -6.27 -4.52
N MET A 75 -8.03 -6.42 -5.74
CA MET A 75 -8.75 -7.01 -6.88
C MET A 75 -8.96 -8.51 -6.71
N THR A 76 -8.06 -9.22 -6.02
CA THR A 76 -8.24 -10.63 -5.66
C THR A 76 -9.09 -10.84 -4.41
N HIS A 77 -9.66 -9.76 -3.85
CA HIS A 77 -10.44 -9.75 -2.61
C HIS A 77 -9.69 -10.31 -1.38
N GLU A 78 -8.35 -10.28 -1.40
CA GLU A 78 -7.53 -10.68 -0.28
C GLU A 78 -7.49 -9.59 0.80
N LYS A 79 -8.02 -9.88 1.98
CA LYS A 79 -7.97 -8.99 3.16
C LYS A 79 -6.65 -9.15 3.93
N MET A 80 -5.54 -9.05 3.20
CA MET A 80 -4.19 -9.29 3.71
C MET A 80 -3.19 -8.31 3.08
N ALA A 81 -2.06 -8.09 3.74
CA ALA A 81 -0.97 -7.32 3.16
C ALA A 81 -0.41 -8.07 1.94
N SER A 82 0.12 -7.31 0.98
CA SER A 82 0.72 -7.93 -0.19
C SER A 82 2.05 -8.59 0.16
N LEU A 83 2.51 -9.52 -0.67
CA LEU A 83 3.81 -10.17 -0.47
C LEU A 83 4.95 -9.15 -0.51
N THR A 84 4.89 -8.18 -1.42
CA THR A 84 5.86 -7.08 -1.51
C THR A 84 5.89 -6.23 -0.25
N GLU A 85 4.73 -5.91 0.31
CA GLU A 85 4.62 -5.15 1.56
C GLU A 85 5.18 -5.93 2.76
N THR A 86 4.95 -7.24 2.78
CA THR A 86 5.47 -8.14 3.82
C THR A 86 6.99 -8.28 3.74
N LEU A 87 7.53 -8.37 2.52
CA LEU A 87 8.98 -8.37 2.28
C LEU A 87 9.62 -7.08 2.82
N ALA A 88 9.04 -5.92 2.50
CA ALA A 88 9.50 -4.63 2.99
C ALA A 88 9.46 -4.54 4.53
N TYR A 89 8.44 -5.14 5.16
CA TYR A 89 8.35 -5.19 6.61
C TYR A 89 9.47 -6.03 7.24
N ILE A 90 9.74 -7.24 6.72
CA ILE A 90 10.71 -8.17 7.31
C ILE A 90 12.16 -7.72 7.05
N MET A 91 12.44 -7.08 5.92
CA MET A 91 13.80 -6.76 5.48
C MET A 91 14.66 -6.04 6.54
N PRO A 92 14.22 -4.96 7.22
CA PRO A 92 15.01 -4.33 8.28
C PRO A 92 15.29 -5.21 9.50
N ARG A 93 14.44 -6.21 9.76
CA ARG A 93 14.61 -7.14 10.88
C ARG A 93 15.73 -8.13 10.60
N THR A 94 15.98 -8.48 9.34
CA THR A 94 17.05 -9.43 8.97
C THR A 94 18.44 -8.85 9.20
N TYR A 95 18.59 -7.53 9.05
CA TYR A 95 19.85 -6.81 9.30
C TYR A 95 20.15 -6.58 10.78
N GLU A 96 19.13 -6.61 11.65
CA GLU A 96 19.31 -6.32 13.07
C GLU A 96 19.89 -7.50 13.85
N ALA A 97 19.39 -8.71 13.61
CA ALA A 97 19.84 -9.93 14.26
C ALA A 97 19.41 -11.16 13.47
N PRO A 98 20.08 -12.32 13.66
CA PRO A 98 19.59 -13.58 13.14
C PRO A 98 18.13 -13.83 13.51
N MET A 99 17.38 -14.40 12.57
CA MET A 99 15.97 -14.77 12.76
C MET A 99 15.85 -16.29 12.94
N PRO A 100 14.76 -16.77 13.56
CA PRO A 100 14.42 -18.19 13.54
C PRO A 100 14.33 -18.73 12.10
N SER A 101 14.63 -20.01 11.93
CA SER A 101 14.74 -20.68 10.63
C SER A 101 13.52 -20.47 9.73
N GLU A 102 12.33 -20.52 10.30
CA GLU A 102 11.05 -20.38 9.61
C GLU A 102 10.91 -18.98 8.99
N TRP A 103 11.34 -17.94 9.71
CA TRP A 103 11.32 -16.58 9.19
C TRP A 103 12.40 -16.33 8.14
N VAL A 104 13.54 -17.04 8.21
CA VAL A 104 14.57 -17.01 7.16
C VAL A 104 14.02 -17.67 5.87
N ILE A 105 13.34 -18.80 6.00
CA ILE A 105 12.67 -19.50 4.89
C ILE A 105 11.59 -18.60 4.27
N ILE A 106 10.74 -18.00 5.09
CA ILE A 106 9.70 -17.06 4.62
C ILE A 106 10.33 -15.85 3.92
N TYR A 107 11.38 -15.26 4.49
CA TYR A 107 12.05 -14.10 3.89
C TYR A 107 12.67 -14.40 2.52
N THR A 108 13.40 -15.51 2.42
CA THR A 108 14.01 -15.94 1.15
C THR A 108 12.96 -16.30 0.11
N TRP A 109 11.89 -16.99 0.50
CA TRP A 109 10.75 -17.27 -0.39
C TRP A 109 10.07 -15.99 -0.87
N LEU A 110 9.84 -14.99 0.01
CA LEU A 110 9.29 -13.69 -0.38
C LEU A 110 10.21 -12.96 -1.38
N GLY A 111 11.53 -13.06 -1.19
CA GLY A 111 12.52 -12.53 -2.13
C GLY A 111 12.43 -13.18 -3.51
N LEU A 112 12.25 -14.50 -3.57
CA LEU A 112 12.02 -15.23 -4.83
C LEU A 112 10.73 -14.77 -5.52
N GLN A 113 9.61 -14.68 -4.78
CA GLN A 113 8.34 -14.20 -5.34
C GLN A 113 8.46 -12.78 -5.90
N TYR A 114 9.20 -11.92 -5.20
CA TYR A 114 9.49 -10.57 -5.69
C TYR A 114 10.33 -10.56 -6.97
N ALA A 115 11.36 -11.40 -7.04
CA ALA A 115 12.20 -11.53 -8.23
C ALA A 115 11.39 -11.99 -9.46
N ILE A 116 10.47 -12.95 -9.27
CA ILE A 116 9.53 -13.41 -10.31
C ILE A 116 8.64 -12.25 -10.78
N GLN A 117 8.07 -11.47 -9.84
CA GLN A 117 7.18 -10.36 -10.16
C GLN A 117 7.91 -9.18 -10.84
N SER A 118 9.14 -8.90 -10.44
CA SER A 118 9.94 -7.78 -10.98
C SER A 118 10.56 -8.07 -12.35
N LYS A 119 10.57 -9.33 -12.81
CA LYS A 119 11.20 -9.79 -14.05
C LYS A 119 12.69 -9.42 -14.15
N ASN A 120 13.37 -9.35 -13.01
CA ASN A 120 14.81 -9.11 -12.96
C ASN A 120 15.57 -10.44 -13.05
N ASN A 121 16.07 -10.77 -14.25
CA ASN A 121 16.69 -12.07 -14.54
C ASN A 121 17.88 -12.39 -13.62
N GLY A 122 18.74 -11.42 -13.30
CA GLY A 122 19.90 -11.66 -12.44
C GLY A 122 19.52 -11.94 -10.98
N GLN A 123 18.50 -11.24 -10.46
CA GLN A 123 18.00 -11.50 -9.11
C GLN A 123 17.24 -12.83 -9.02
N LEU A 124 16.53 -13.20 -10.08
CA LEU A 124 15.77 -14.44 -10.15
C LEU A 124 16.68 -15.68 -10.09
N GLU A 125 17.78 -15.68 -10.85
CA GLU A 125 18.75 -16.78 -10.84
C GLU A 125 19.34 -16.99 -9.45
N ALA A 126 19.86 -15.92 -8.83
CA ALA A 126 20.42 -15.97 -7.48
C ALA A 126 19.40 -16.42 -6.42
N MET A 127 18.14 -16.01 -6.53
CA MET A 127 17.10 -16.41 -5.58
C MET A 127 16.63 -17.85 -5.78
N THR A 128 16.69 -18.38 -6.99
CA THR A 128 16.28 -19.76 -7.27
C THR A 128 17.23 -20.79 -6.64
N GLU A 129 18.51 -20.43 -6.47
CA GLU A 129 19.50 -21.27 -5.80
C GLU A 129 19.34 -21.32 -4.27
N ILE A 130 18.86 -20.22 -3.67
CA ILE A 130 18.84 -20.04 -2.22
C ILE A 130 17.46 -20.32 -1.62
N ALA A 131 16.39 -19.84 -2.28
CA ALA A 131 15.06 -19.87 -1.72
C ALA A 131 14.38 -21.24 -1.91
N PRO A 132 13.59 -21.70 -0.95
CA PRO A 132 12.78 -22.89 -1.13
C PRO A 132 11.71 -22.64 -2.20
N LYS A 133 11.35 -23.69 -2.95
CA LYS A 133 10.31 -23.61 -3.99
C LYS A 133 8.93 -23.35 -3.39
N GLU A 134 8.65 -23.97 -2.26
CA GLU A 134 7.37 -23.88 -1.56
C GLU A 134 7.58 -23.77 -0.04
N LEU A 135 6.62 -23.11 0.61
CA LEU A 135 6.54 -23.04 2.06
C LEU A 135 5.74 -24.23 2.62
N SER A 136 6.15 -24.73 3.78
CA SER A 136 5.36 -25.68 4.57
C SER A 136 4.05 -25.03 5.07
N ASP A 137 3.08 -25.84 5.49
CA ASP A 137 1.81 -25.33 6.01
C ASP A 137 1.98 -24.47 7.27
N TYR A 138 2.98 -24.82 8.10
CA TYR A 138 3.33 -24.03 9.27
C TYR A 138 3.85 -22.63 8.90
N GLU A 139 4.79 -22.55 7.96
CA GLU A 139 5.35 -21.29 7.47
C GLU A 139 4.31 -20.44 6.74
N LYS A 140 3.44 -21.07 5.95
CA LYS A 140 2.27 -20.41 5.33
C LYS A 140 1.36 -19.81 6.40
N GLY A 141 1.12 -20.53 7.50
CA GLY A 141 0.37 -20.04 8.65
C GLY A 141 1.01 -18.81 9.30
N LEU A 142 2.32 -18.86 9.56
CA LEU A 142 3.08 -17.71 10.10
C LEU A 142 3.03 -16.50 9.17
N LEU A 143 3.26 -16.71 7.87
CA LEU A 143 3.22 -15.66 6.86
C LEU A 143 1.82 -15.02 6.79
N ASN A 144 0.77 -15.82 6.75
CA ASN A 144 -0.61 -15.33 6.68
C ASN A 144 -0.97 -14.51 7.91
N ASN A 145 -0.57 -14.95 9.10
CA ASN A 145 -0.78 -14.20 10.35
C ASN A 145 -0.08 -12.83 10.30
N LEU A 146 1.17 -12.78 9.82
CA LEU A 146 1.90 -11.53 9.66
C LEU A 146 1.22 -10.61 8.62
N ARG A 147 0.83 -11.16 7.47
CA ARG A 147 0.15 -10.40 6.40
C ARG A 147 -1.16 -9.79 6.90
N GLN A 148 -1.93 -10.54 7.68
CA GLN A 148 -3.18 -10.05 8.27
C GLN A 148 -2.90 -8.95 9.31
N TRP A 149 -1.89 -9.15 10.16
CA TRP A 149 -1.50 -8.12 11.14
C TRP A 149 -1.08 -6.80 10.48
N ILE A 150 -0.26 -6.85 9.41
CA ILE A 150 0.17 -5.65 8.67
C ILE A 150 -1.06 -4.95 8.06
N TYR A 151 -1.97 -5.71 7.46
CA TYR A 151 -3.22 -5.20 6.90
C TYR A 151 -4.07 -4.48 7.96
N ASP A 152 -4.31 -5.11 9.11
CA ASP A 152 -5.11 -4.50 10.17
C ASP A 152 -4.45 -3.23 10.74
N LYS A 153 -3.12 -3.24 10.89
CA LYS A 153 -2.35 -2.09 11.38
C LYS A 153 -2.42 -0.90 10.43
N ARG A 154 -2.23 -1.12 9.12
CA ARG A 154 -2.29 -0.01 8.14
C ARG A 154 -3.69 0.59 8.07
N ARG A 155 -4.75 -0.24 8.12
CA ARG A 155 -6.14 0.25 8.07
C ARG A 155 -6.52 1.00 9.33
N LYS A 156 -6.03 0.55 10.48
CA LYS A 156 -6.18 1.30 11.74
C LYS A 156 -5.49 2.66 11.64
N ALA A 157 -4.26 2.71 11.14
CA ALA A 157 -3.53 3.95 10.96
C ALA A 157 -4.26 4.92 10.00
N LEU A 158 -4.81 4.42 8.90
CA LEU A 158 -5.63 5.25 7.99
C LEU A 158 -6.87 5.82 8.69
N LYS A 159 -7.61 4.99 9.44
CA LYS A 159 -8.78 5.45 10.21
C LYS A 159 -8.39 6.55 11.20
N ASP A 160 -7.26 6.40 11.87
CA ASP A 160 -6.76 7.38 12.83
C ASP A 160 -6.36 8.71 12.14
N ILE A 161 -5.72 8.65 10.97
CA ILE A 161 -5.42 9.83 10.14
C ILE A 161 -6.71 10.54 9.70
N LEU A 162 -7.69 9.79 9.20
CA LEU A 162 -8.97 10.35 8.76
C LEU A 162 -9.76 10.98 9.92
N LYS A 163 -9.68 10.41 11.12
CA LYS A 163 -10.28 11.01 12.33
C LYS A 163 -9.60 12.31 12.72
N ARG A 164 -8.26 12.35 12.76
CA ARG A 164 -7.50 13.57 13.08
C ARG A 164 -7.79 14.70 12.08
N ASN A 165 -7.85 14.39 10.78
CA ASN A 165 -8.14 15.39 9.75
C ASN A 165 -9.58 15.93 9.80
N LYS A 166 -10.54 15.16 10.34
CA LYS A 166 -11.90 15.65 10.59
C LYS A 166 -11.94 16.62 11.77
N ILE A 167 -11.17 16.32 12.83
CA ILE A 167 -11.05 17.17 14.01
C ILE A 167 -10.35 18.49 13.65
N SER A 168 -9.25 18.45 12.87
CA SER A 168 -8.58 19.69 12.44
C SER A 168 -9.44 20.57 11.52
N LYS A 169 -10.32 19.97 10.70
CA LYS A 169 -11.30 20.73 9.90
C LYS A 169 -12.42 21.36 10.74
N SER A 170 -12.82 20.75 11.86
CA SER A 170 -13.75 21.39 12.79
C SER A 170 -13.09 22.50 13.63
N ASP A 171 -11.77 22.41 13.81
CA ASP A 171 -10.98 23.36 14.60
C ASP A 171 -10.40 24.53 13.78
N GLY A 172 -10.74 24.63 12.48
CA GLY A 172 -10.49 25.84 11.67
C GLY A 172 -9.03 26.14 11.31
N ILE A 173 -8.10 25.17 11.38
CA ILE A 173 -6.71 25.38 10.98
C ILE A 173 -6.30 24.35 9.93
N LEU A 174 -6.21 24.80 8.67
CA LEU A 174 -5.52 24.09 7.61
C LEU A 174 -4.05 24.53 7.58
N ASP A 175 -3.23 23.99 8.48
CA ASP A 175 -1.77 23.99 8.29
C ASP A 175 -1.40 22.77 7.45
N ILE A 176 -1.44 22.94 6.13
CA ILE A 176 -0.79 22.02 5.20
C ILE A 176 0.15 22.86 4.34
N GLN A 177 1.25 23.29 4.95
CA GLN A 177 2.51 23.62 4.28
C GLN A 177 3.59 23.86 5.33
N GLU A 178 4.18 22.79 5.87
CA GLU A 178 5.58 22.78 6.32
C GLU A 178 5.97 21.33 6.65
N ASN A 179 7.14 20.92 6.14
CA ASN A 179 7.84 19.65 6.40
C ASN A 179 7.55 18.46 5.47
N LEU A 180 7.72 18.68 4.17
CA LEU A 180 8.26 17.66 3.25
C LEU A 180 9.55 18.19 2.61
N PHE A 181 10.59 18.32 3.43
CA PHE A 181 12.00 18.23 3.06
C PHE A 181 12.70 17.39 4.12
#